data_AF-A0A7G8WKJ6-F1
#
_entry.id   AF-A0A7G8WKJ6-F1
#
_cell.length_a   1.000
_cell.length_b   1.000
_cell.length_c   1.000
_cell.angle_alpha   90.00
_cell.angle_beta   90.00
_cell.angle_gamma   90.00
#
_symmetry.space_group_name_H-M   'P 1'
#
loop_
_entity.id
_entity.type
_entity.pdbx_description
1 polymer ?
#
loop_
_entity_poly.entity_id
_entity_poly.type
_entity_poly.pdbx_seq_one_letter_code
_entity_poly.pdbx_strand_id
1 'polypeptide(L)'
;MAAVDSLTRTASRMLAGSGIDLDPVFPDEVDDGFRWGVARLPRPGQAAKIEVLVGVPTNGRFTAEDLVTAFREGAQDLLALTADEDLEVGSFRFEIY
;
A
#
# COMPACT_ATOMS: atom_id res chain seq x y z
N MET A 1 1.75 6.74 18.99
CA MET A 1 1.93 5.42 18.34
C MET A 1 0.63 4.67 18.03
N ALA A 2 -0.53 5.01 18.60
CA ALA A 2 -1.83 4.43 18.21
C ALA A 2 -2.41 4.92 16.85
N ALA A 3 -1.73 5.85 16.18
CA ALA A 3 -2.23 6.50 14.97
C ALA A 3 -2.09 5.61 13.73
N VAL A 4 -0.92 4.98 13.51
CA VAL A 4 -0.66 4.19 12.29
C VAL A 4 -1.58 2.98 12.20
N ASP A 5 -1.73 2.18 13.27
CA ASP A 5 -2.61 1.00 13.25
C ASP A 5 -4.09 1.35 13.07
N SER A 6 -4.54 2.49 13.61
CA SER A 6 -5.89 2.99 13.40
C SER A 6 -6.10 3.49 11.98
N LEU A 7 -5.10 4.19 11.43
CA LEU A 7 -5.09 4.72 10.06
C LEU A 7 -5.08 3.58 9.03
N THR A 8 -4.17 2.62 9.14
CA THR A 8 -4.05 1.50 8.19
C THR A 8 -5.26 0.59 8.23
N ARG A 9 -5.84 0.35 9.42
CA ARG A 9 -7.10 -0.41 9.55
C ARG A 9 -8.27 0.33 8.90
N THR A 10 -8.34 1.65 9.03
CA THR A 10 -9.38 2.46 8.40
C THR A 10 -9.20 2.48 6.88
N ALA A 11 -7.98 2.74 6.41
CA ALA A 11 -7.64 2.73 4.99
C ALA A 11 -7.89 1.36 4.35
N SER A 12 -7.52 0.26 5.01
CA SER A 12 -7.76 -1.11 4.55
C SER A 12 -9.24 -1.38 4.27
N ARG A 13 -10.15 -0.91 5.15
CA ARG A 13 -11.60 -1.03 4.93
C ARG A 13 -12.09 -0.22 3.73
N MET A 14 -11.51 0.95 3.50
CA MET A 14 -11.87 1.81 2.36
C MET A 14 -11.34 1.24 1.04
N LEU A 15 -10.16 0.61 1.06
CA LEU A 15 -9.50 -0.03 -0.08
C LEU A 15 -10.13 -1.36 -0.48
N ALA A 16 -10.74 -2.09 0.47
CA ALA A 16 -11.41 -3.36 0.20
C ALA A 16 -12.48 -3.26 -0.90
N GLY A 17 -13.20 -2.13 -0.98
CA GLY A 17 -14.18 -1.87 -2.05
C GLY A 17 -13.57 -1.74 -3.44
N SER A 18 -12.26 -1.51 -3.53
CA SER A 18 -11.48 -1.43 -4.78
C SER A 18 -10.70 -2.71 -5.09
N GLY A 19 -10.88 -3.78 -4.31
CA GLY A 19 -10.17 -5.07 -4.49
C GLY A 19 -8.70 -5.07 -4.03
N ILE A 20 -8.24 -3.98 -3.42
CA ILE A 20 -6.91 -3.83 -2.83
C ILE A 20 -6.96 -4.33 -1.38
N ASP A 21 -6.16 -5.35 -1.07
CA ASP A 21 -6.06 -5.86 0.30
C ASP A 21 -4.81 -5.29 0.96
N LEU A 22 -4.99 -4.28 1.81
CA LEU A 22 -3.92 -3.77 2.67
C LEU A 22 -3.88 -4.59 3.97
N ASP A 23 -2.71 -5.14 4.30
CA ASP A 23 -2.49 -5.81 5.58
C ASP A 23 -2.80 -4.85 6.73
N PRO A 24 -3.76 -5.16 7.62
CA PRO A 24 -4.11 -4.29 8.72
C PRO A 24 -3.04 -4.24 9.81
N VAL A 25 -2.03 -5.12 9.77
CA VAL A 25 -0.97 -5.19 10.78
C VAL A 25 0.36 -4.79 10.15
N PHE A 26 0.87 -3.65 10.59
CA PHE A 26 2.22 -3.20 10.26
C PHE A 26 3.12 -3.55 11.47
N PRO A 27 4.37 -4.00 11.30
CA PRO A 27 5.31 -4.14 12.41
C PRO A 27 5.53 -2.78 13.10
N ASP A 28 5.81 -2.80 14.40
CA ASP A 28 6.12 -1.58 15.17
C ASP A 28 7.50 -1.00 14.83
N GLU A 29 8.33 -1.75 14.12
CA GLU A 29 9.63 -1.32 13.64
C GLU A 29 9.47 -0.14 12.67
N VAL A 30 10.24 0.91 12.93
CA VAL A 30 10.25 2.13 12.13
C VAL A 30 11.58 2.17 11.39
N ASP A 31 11.52 2.13 10.07
CA ASP A 31 12.67 2.32 9.17
C ASP A 31 12.46 3.62 8.39
N ASP A 32 13.44 4.52 8.51
CA ASP A 32 13.42 5.86 7.91
C ASP A 32 12.16 6.71 8.19
N GLY A 33 11.55 6.52 9.37
CA GLY A 33 10.32 7.23 9.75
C GLY A 33 9.02 6.61 9.21
N PHE A 34 9.09 5.41 8.64
CA PHE A 34 7.96 4.65 8.13
C PHE A 34 7.80 3.32 8.88
N ARG A 35 6.55 2.92 9.10
CA ARG A 35 6.23 1.50 9.38
C ARG A 35 5.89 0.84 8.05
N TRP A 36 6.42 -0.33 7.80
CA TRP A 36 6.27 -1.03 6.53
C TRP A 36 5.24 -2.15 6.61
N GLY A 37 4.41 -2.30 5.60
CA GLY A 37 3.43 -3.38 5.50
C GLY A 37 3.31 -3.87 4.07
N VAL A 38 2.33 -4.74 3.84
CA VAL A 38 2.09 -5.34 2.52
C VAL A 38 0.70 -4.95 2.02
N ALA A 39 0.61 -4.52 0.78
CA ALA A 39 -0.66 -4.46 0.05
C ALA A 39 -0.68 -5.45 -1.11
N ARG A 40 -1.87 -5.95 -1.40
CA ARG A 40 -2.15 -6.87 -2.52
C ARG A 40 -3.05 -6.17 -3.51
N LEU A 41 -2.50 -5.88 -4.69
CA LEU A 41 -3.19 -5.18 -5.75
C LEU A 41 -3.81 -6.18 -6.74
N PRO A 42 -5.08 -5.97 -7.17
CA PRO A 42 -5.69 -6.81 -8.18
C PRO A 42 -5.02 -6.58 -9.55
N ARG A 43 -4.66 -7.66 -10.25
CA ARG A 43 -4.21 -7.61 -11.64
C ARG A 43 -5.39 -7.82 -12.58
N PRO A 44 -5.68 -6.89 -13.51
CA PRO A 44 -6.70 -7.10 -14.53
C PRO A 44 -6.43 -8.39 -15.32
N GLY A 45 -7.44 -9.26 -15.39
CA GLY A 45 -7.37 -10.51 -16.17
C GLY A 45 -6.53 -11.63 -15.54
N GLN A 46 -6.01 -11.49 -14.32
CA GLN A 46 -5.24 -12.53 -13.65
C GLN A 46 -5.81 -12.87 -12.27
N ALA A 47 -5.69 -14.14 -11.88
CA ALA A 47 -6.10 -14.60 -10.55
C ALA A 47 -5.10 -14.21 -9.45
N ALA A 48 -3.83 -14.01 -9.81
CA ALA A 48 -2.78 -13.61 -8.87
C ALA A 48 -2.80 -12.10 -8.60
N LYS A 49 -2.69 -11.72 -7.32
CA LYS A 49 -2.50 -10.32 -6.90
C LYS A 49 -1.01 -9.98 -6.90
N ILE A 50 -0.67 -8.71 -7.10
CA ILE A 50 0.70 -8.20 -6.92
C ILE A 50 0.87 -7.84 -5.45
N GLU A 51 1.87 -8.41 -4.79
CA GLU A 51 2.29 -7.99 -3.46
C GLU A 51 3.27 -6.82 -3.57
N VAL A 52 2.96 -5.73 -2.86
CA VAL A 52 3.78 -4.52 -2.80
C VAL A 52 4.08 -4.17 -1.35
N LEU A 53 5.31 -3.71 -1.09
CA LEU A 53 5.68 -3.16 0.21
C LEU A 53 5.25 -1.70 0.26
N VAL A 54 4.61 -1.32 1.37
CA VAL A 54 4.12 0.05 1.56
C VAL A 54 4.56 0.61 2.89
N GLY A 55 5.20 1.78 2.84
CA GLY A 55 5.60 2.54 4.02
C GLY A 55 4.51 3.53 4.42
N VAL A 56 4.12 3.52 5.70
CA VAL A 56 3.22 4.50 6.28
C VAL A 56 4.00 5.42 7.21
N PRO A 57 4.03 6.74 6.95
CA PRO A 57 4.75 7.69 7.78
C PRO A 57 4.28 7.67 9.24
N THR A 58 5.22 7.63 10.18
CA THR A 58 4.91 7.64 11.62
C THR A 58 4.80 9.05 12.20
N ASN A 59 4.90 10.09 11.36
CA ASN A 59 4.90 11.50 11.76
C ASN A 59 3.53 12.04 12.21
N GLY A 60 2.46 11.25 12.04
CA GLY A 60 1.11 11.55 12.52
C GLY A 60 0.37 12.65 11.77
N ARG A 61 0.87 13.08 10.60
CA ARG A 61 0.26 14.17 9.80
C ARG A 61 -0.77 13.69 8.78
N PHE A 62 -0.79 12.41 8.47
CA PHE A 62 -1.63 11.83 7.42
C PHE A 62 -2.95 11.33 7.97
N THR A 63 -4.01 11.51 7.19
CA THR A 63 -5.33 10.92 7.43
C THR A 63 -5.47 9.59 6.69
N ALA A 64 -6.53 8.84 7.01
CA ALA A 64 -6.81 7.60 6.29
C ALA A 64 -7.17 7.85 4.82
N GLU A 65 -7.80 8.99 4.51
CA GLU A 65 -8.13 9.40 3.15
C GLU A 65 -6.89 9.72 2.32
N ASP A 66 -5.90 10.38 2.92
CA ASP A 66 -4.61 10.65 2.27
C ASP A 66 -3.90 9.34 1.92
N LEU A 67 -3.89 8.38 2.85
CA LEU A 67 -3.33 7.06 2.60
C LEU A 67 -4.07 6.36 1.44
N VAL A 68 -5.40 6.30 1.48
CA VAL A 68 -6.20 5.66 0.41
C VAL A 68 -5.90 6.29 -0.96
N THR A 69 -5.72 7.60 -1.01
CA THR A 69 -5.38 8.32 -2.24
C THR A 69 -4.01 7.90 -2.74
N ALA A 70 -2.99 7.95 -1.89
CA ALA A 70 -1.63 7.52 -2.23
C ALA A 70 -1.56 6.05 -2.67
N PHE A 71 -2.31 5.16 -2.00
CA PHE A 71 -2.41 3.75 -2.39
C PHE A 71 -3.02 3.57 -3.78
N ARG A 72 -4.05 4.34 -4.12
CA ARG A 72 -4.72 4.24 -5.43
C ARG A 72 -3.84 4.78 -6.55
N GLU A 73 -3.20 5.92 -6.33
CA GLU A 73 -2.26 6.51 -7.29
C GLU A 73 -1.08 5.57 -7.53
N GLY A 74 -0.41 5.11 -6.48
CA GLY A 74 0.70 4.16 -6.60
C GLY A 74 0.29 2.81 -7.23
N ALA A 75 -0.92 2.32 -6.96
CA ALA A 75 -1.44 1.12 -7.60
C ALA A 75 -1.70 1.31 -9.09
N GLN A 76 -2.22 2.46 -9.51
CA GLN A 76 -2.43 2.78 -10.92
C GLN A 76 -1.10 2.87 -11.67
N ASP A 77 -0.11 3.56 -11.09
CA ASP A 77 1.22 3.69 -11.66
C ASP A 77 1.91 2.34 -11.79
N LEU A 78 1.85 1.50 -10.75
CA LEU A 78 2.43 0.15 -10.82
C LEU A 78 1.71 -0.73 -11.83
N LEU A 79 0.38 -0.68 -11.91
CA LEU A 79 -0.37 -1.45 -12.90
C LEU A 79 -0.02 -1.01 -14.33
N ALA A 80 0.18 0.30 -14.56
CA ALA A 80 0.65 0.81 -15.84
C ALA A 80 2.05 0.28 -16.19
N LEU A 81 2.98 0.26 -15.22
CA LEU A 81 4.31 -0.31 -15.41
C LEU A 81 4.24 -1.83 -15.71
N THR A 82 3.44 -2.59 -14.95
CA THR A 82 3.27 -4.05 -15.18
C THR A 82 2.58 -4.42 -16.49
N ALA A 83 1.95 -3.46 -17.15
CA ALA A 83 1.34 -3.67 -18.46
C ALA A 83 2.33 -3.41 -19.61
N ASP A 84 3.36 -2.60 -19.37
CA ASP A 84 4.34 -2.17 -20.36
C ASP A 84 5.64 -3.00 -20.27
N GLU A 85 6.03 -3.41 -19.07
CA GLU A 85 7.17 -4.27 -18.80
C GLU A 85 6.71 -5.67 -18.38
N ASP A 86 7.41 -6.71 -18.86
CA ASP A 86 7.24 -8.11 -18.49
C ASP A 86 7.73 -8.32 -17.03
N LEU A 87 6.99 -7.71 -16.10
CA LEU A 87 7.32 -7.59 -14.70
C LEU A 87 7.19 -8.96 -14.03
N GLU A 88 8.30 -9.70 -14.02
CA GLU A 88 8.51 -10.83 -13.12
C GLU A 88 8.36 -10.33 -11.67
N VAL A 89 7.61 -11.08 -10.87
CA VAL A 89 7.28 -10.77 -9.48
C VAL A 89 8.53 -10.38 -8.69
N GLY A 90 8.70 -9.08 -8.44
CA GLY A 90 9.80 -8.49 -7.69
C GLY A 90 9.29 -7.62 -6.54
N SER A 91 10.08 -7.44 -5.49
CA SER A 91 9.73 -6.60 -4.35
C SER A 91 9.87 -5.12 -4.71
N PHE A 92 8.76 -4.40 -4.86
CA PHE A 92 8.76 -2.96 -5.13
C PHE A 92 8.65 -2.16 -3.82
N ARG A 93 9.51 -1.14 -3.67
CA ARG A 93 9.55 -0.17 -2.57
C ARG A 93 9.14 1.20 -3.11
N PHE A 94 8.11 1.81 -2.53
CA PHE A 94 7.73 3.19 -2.80
C PHE A 94 7.89 4.04 -1.54
N GLU A 95 8.46 5.23 -1.69
CA GLU A 95 8.58 6.25 -0.65
C GLU A 95 7.62 7.39 -0.99
N ILE A 96 6.73 7.71 -0.04
CA ILE A 96 5.80 8.83 -0.18
C ILE A 96 6.48 10.06 0.45
N TYR A 97 6.69 11.10 -0.36
CA TYR A 97 7.27 12.38 0.04
C TYR A 97 6.19 13.40 0.43
#